data_AF-A0A6J7H077-F1
#
_entry.id   AF-A0A6J7H077-F1
#
_cell.length_a   1.000
_cell.length_b   1.000
_cell.length_c   1.000
_cell.angle_alpha   90.00
_cell.angle_beta   90.00
_cell.angle_gamma   90.00
#
_symmetry.space_group_name_H-M   'P 1'
#
loop_
_entity.id
_entity.type
_entity.pdbx_description
1 polymer ?
#
loop_
_entity_poly.entity_id
_entity_poly.type
_entity_poly.pdbx_seq_one_letter_code
_entity_poly.pdbx_strand_id
1 'polypeptide(L)' 'MQAHEFALVMHFSTLDDVRTLVAAAGLELIAVYGDDGERIAPDRHESAADNFTVLAKKPALERQ' A
#
# COMPACT_ATOMS: atom_id res chain seq x y z
N MET A 1 -16.18 -21.28 -12.02
CA MET A 1 -15.50 -19.96 -11.96
C MET A 1 -14.35 -20.12 -11.00
N GLN A 2 -13.13 -20.28 -11.48
CA GLN A 2 -11.98 -20.26 -10.60
C GLN A 2 -11.75 -18.80 -10.21
N ALA A 3 -11.82 -18.49 -8.91
CA ALA A 3 -11.32 -17.23 -8.41
C ALA A 3 -9.82 -17.21 -8.73
N HIS A 4 -9.38 -16.33 -9.61
CA HIS A 4 -7.96 -16.13 -9.83
C HIS A 4 -7.38 -15.57 -8.53
N GLU A 5 -6.66 -16.40 -7.76
CA GLU A 5 -5.84 -15.92 -6.65
C GLU A 5 -4.66 -15.15 -7.23
N PHE A 6 -4.81 -13.83 -7.31
CA PHE A 6 -3.69 -12.94 -7.61
C PHE A 6 -2.93 -12.69 -6.31
N ALA A 7 -1.79 -13.37 -6.13
CA ALA A 7 -0.83 -13.05 -5.09
C ALA A 7 0.24 -12.12 -5.67
N LEU A 8 0.24 -10.86 -5.22
CA LEU A 8 1.27 -9.88 -5.56
C LEU A 8 2.23 -9.77 -4.37
N VAL A 9 3.47 -10.23 -4.54
CA VAL A 9 4.53 -10.04 -3.54
C VAL A 9 5.43 -8.90 -4.01
N MET A 10 5.48 -7.82 -3.24
CA MET A 10 6.34 -6.67 -3.51
C MET A 10 7.25 -6.44 -2.31
N HIS A 11 8.55 -6.42 -2.54
CA HIS A 11 9.54 -5.97 -1.56
C HIS A 11 9.85 -4.50 -1.83
N PHE A 12 9.64 -3.65 -0.83
CA PHE A 12 9.91 -2.22 -0.92
C PHE A 12 11.12 -1.88 -0.06
N SER A 13 11.99 -1.02 -0.58
CA SER A 13 13.19 -0.60 0.14
C SER A 13 12.88 0.47 1.20
N THR A 14 11.85 1.29 0.98
CA THR A 14 11.43 2.36 1.89
C THR A 14 9.90 2.56 1.89
N LEU A 15 9.38 3.28 2.91
CA LEU A 15 7.98 3.73 2.93
C LEU A 15 7.64 4.69 1.78
N ASP A 16 8.62 5.45 1.31
CA ASP A 16 8.44 6.37 0.20
C ASP A 16 8.32 5.64 -1.14
N ASP A 17 9.00 4.50 -1.30
CA ASP A 17 8.81 3.63 -2.46
C ASP A 17 7.38 3.04 -2.49
N VAL A 18 6.86 2.62 -1.34
CA VAL A 18 5.46 2.16 -1.20
C VAL A 18 4.49 3.24 -1.67
N ARG A 19 4.65 4.47 -1.16
CA ARG A 19 3.79 5.61 -1.51
C ARG A 19 3.87 5.95 -2.98
N THR A 20 5.08 6.00 -3.52
CA THR A 20 5.33 6.30 -4.94
C THR A 20 4.68 5.25 -5.84
N LEU A 21 4.81 3.97 -5.50
CA LEU A 21 4.22 2.90 -6.30
C LEU A 21 2.70 2.91 -6.25
N VAL A 22 2.10 3.13 -5.08
CA VAL A 22 0.64 3.25 -4.94
C VAL A 22 0.09 4.42 -5.76
N ALA A 23 0.77 5.56 -5.72
CA ALA A 23 0.41 6.72 -6.53
C ALA A 23 0.57 6.45 -8.04
N ALA A 24 1.67 5.81 -8.45
CA ALA A 24 1.92 5.44 -9.84
C ALA A 24 0.91 4.42 -10.37
N ALA A 25 0.37 3.56 -9.50
CA ALA A 25 -0.73 2.65 -9.82
C ALA A 25 -2.10 3.35 -9.93
N GLY A 26 -2.16 4.67 -9.70
CA GLY A 26 -3.41 5.43 -9.71
C GLY A 26 -4.35 5.05 -8.58
N LEU A 27 -3.82 4.56 -7.46
CA LEU A 27 -4.57 4.20 -6.27
C LEU A 27 -4.43 5.28 -5.20
N GLU A 28 -5.47 5.43 -4.36
CA GLU A 28 -5.43 6.29 -3.17
C GLU A 28 -5.00 5.44 -1.97
N LEU A 29 -3.88 5.80 -1.33
CA LEU A 29 -3.39 5.15 -0.13
C LEU A 29 -4.26 5.51 1.08
N ILE A 30 -4.84 4.51 1.76
CA ILE A 30 -5.67 4.71 2.96
C ILE A 30 -4.85 4.51 4.23
N ALA A 31 -4.05 3.45 4.27
CA ALA A 31 -3.22 3.11 5.42
C ALA A 31 -2.07 2.17 5.03
N VAL A 32 -1.01 2.26 5.81
CA VAL A 32 0.08 1.27 5.82
C VAL A 32 0.17 0.74 7.24
N TYR A 33 0.31 -0.58 7.37
CA TYR A 33 0.54 -1.25 8.65
C TYR A 33 1.88 -1.97 8.61
N GLY A 34 2.64 -1.91 9.69
CA GLY A 34 3.75 -2.83 9.92
C GLY A 34 3.24 -4.24 10.17
N ASP A 35 4.11 -5.23 10.04
CA ASP A 35 3.83 -6.61 10.40
C ASP A 35 3.69 -6.84 11.92
N ASP A 36 4.15 -5.89 12.72
CA ASP A 36 3.83 -5.75 14.15
C ASP A 36 2.38 -5.28 14.41
N GLY A 37 1.63 -4.93 13.36
CA GLY A 37 0.28 -4.41 13.44
C GLY A 37 0.19 -2.92 13.73
N GLU A 38 1.32 -2.20 13.88
CA GLU A 38 1.32 -0.76 14.07
C GLU A 38 0.83 -0.07 12.79
N ARG A 39 -0.10 0.87 12.92
CA ARG A 39 -0.46 1.75 11.81
C ARG A 39 0.62 2.81 11.64
N ILE A 40 1.22 2.86 10.46
CA ILE A 40 2.25 3.83 10.11
C ILE A 40 1.59 5.17 9.74
N ALA A 41 2.05 6.25 10.38
CA ALA A 41 1.56 7.59 10.12
C ALA A 41 1.92 8.06 8.70
N PRO A 42 1.07 8.87 8.02
CA PRO A 42 1.31 9.30 6.64
C PRO A 42 2.58 10.14 6.44
N ASP A 43 3.08 10.78 7.50
CA ASP A 43 4.27 11.63 7.54
C ASP A 43 5.52 10.91 8.07
N ARG A 44 5.40 9.67 8.55
CA ARG A 44 6.53 8.86 8.99
C ARG A 44 7.27 8.29 7.78
N HIS A 45 8.57 8.54 7.64
CA HIS A 45 9.36 8.06 6.48
C HIS A 45 10.18 6.80 6.78
N GLU A 46 10.37 6.47 8.05
CA GLU A 46 11.17 5.33 8.50
C GLU A 46 10.32 4.37 9.35
N SER A 47 10.59 3.07 9.26
CA SER A 47 9.98 2.06 10.12
C SER A 47 10.99 0.95 10.42
N ALA A 48 10.86 0.32 11.58
CA ALA A 48 11.62 -0.87 11.95
C ALA A 48 10.91 -2.18 11.54
N ALA A 49 9.70 -2.10 10.98
CA ALA A 49 8.96 -3.27 10.50
C ALA A 49 9.65 -3.87 9.26
N ASP A 50 9.68 -5.20 9.19
CA ASP A 50 10.30 -5.92 8.07
C ASP A 50 9.38 -5.96 6.84
N ASN A 51 8.06 -5.94 7.07
CA ASN A 51 7.05 -5.98 6.02
C ASN A 51 5.94 -4.95 6.23
N PHE A 52 5.27 -4.59 5.13
CA PHE A 52 4.15 -3.66 5.15
C PHE A 52 2.90 -4.27 4.53
N THR A 53 1.78 -4.10 5.21
CA THR A 53 0.44 -4.30 4.63
C THR A 53 -0.08 -2.96 4.15
N VAL A 54 -0.40 -2.87 2.86
CA VAL A 54 -0.87 -1.64 2.22
C VAL A 54 -2.37 -1.74 1.95
N LEU A 55 -3.14 -0.83 2.54
CA LEU A 55 -4.55 -0.65 2.23
C LEU A 55 -4.71 0.54 1.29
N ALA A 56 -5.16 0.28 0.06
CA ALA A 56 -5.41 1.30 -0.94
C ALA A 56 -6.76 1.06 -1.62
N LYS A 57 -7.37 2.13 -2.15
CA LYS A 57 -8.60 2.05 -2.94
C LYS A 57 -8.39 2.63 -4.34
N LYS A 58 -9.18 2.15 -5.29
CA LYS A 58 -9.31 2.82 -6.58
C LYS A 58 -10.05 4.15 -6.37
N PRO A 59 -9.56 5.27 -6.93
CA PRO A 59 -10.30 6.53 -6.94
C PRO A 59 -11.68 6.29 -7.55
N ALA A 60 -12.70 6.96 -7.04
CA ALA A 60 -14.01 6.93 -7.67
C ALA A 60 -13.85 7.46 -9.11
N LEU A 61 -14.26 6.67 -10.11
CA LEU A 61 -14.41 7.19 -11.47
C LEU A 61 -15.48 8.28 -11.39
N GLU A 62 -15.10 9.53 -11.66
CA GLU A 62 -16.08 10.58 -11.89
C GLU A 62 -16.95 10.13 -13.07
N ARG A 63 -18.23 9.88 -12.80
CA ARG A 63 -19.21 9.61 -13.85
C ARG A 63 -19.40 10.93 -14.61
N GLN A 64 -18.74 11.05 -15.75
CA GLN A 64 -19.03 12.08 -16.76
C GLN A 64 -20.45 11.91 -17.29
#